data_AF-C0BBF2-F1
#
_entry.id   AF-C0BBF2-F1
#
_cell.length_a   1.000
_cell.length_b   1.000
_cell.length_c   1.000
_cell.angle_alpha   90.00
_cell.angle_beta   90.00
_cell.angle_gamma   90.00
#
_symmetry.space_group_name_H-M   'P 1'
#
loop_
_entity.id
_entity.type
_entity.pdbx_description
1 polymer ?
#
loop_
_entity_poly.entity_id
_entity_poly.type
_entity_poly.pdbx_seq_one_letter_code
_entity_poly.pdbx_strand_id
1 'polypeptide(L)'
;MDTFDLYKDIQCRTNGEIYLGVVGPVRSGKSTFIKRFMDVLVLPKMTDEHAKERTVDELPQSASGKSIMTTEPKFVPKEAAEIQLAKDVSVLVRLIDCVGYMVEGAAGYMENGAERLVKTPWNEKEIPFTKAAEIGTKKVIHDHSTIGIVVTTDGSIGELPRNSYRAAEKKRSRS
;
A
#
# COMPACT_ATOMS: atom_id res chain seq x y z
N MET A 1 -6.93 7.18 28.45
CA MET A 1 -7.38 7.68 27.13
C MET A 1 -8.07 6.50 26.48
N ASP A 2 -9.40 6.52 26.45
CA ASP A 2 -10.19 5.36 26.00
C ASP A 2 -10.06 5.19 24.48
N THR A 3 -9.83 3.96 24.03
CA THR A 3 -9.75 3.61 22.60
C THR A 3 -11.01 4.00 21.83
N PHE A 4 -12.15 4.12 22.51
CA PHE A 4 -13.41 4.59 21.95
C PHE A 4 -13.35 6.04 21.47
N ASP A 5 -12.72 6.93 22.23
CA ASP A 5 -12.59 8.35 21.85
C ASP A 5 -11.70 8.54 20.63
N LEU A 6 -10.68 7.68 20.46
CA LEU A 6 -9.81 7.72 19.29
C LEU A 6 -10.58 7.39 17.99
N TYR A 7 -11.41 6.35 18.00
CA TYR A 7 -12.18 5.97 16.81
C TYR A 7 -13.24 7.00 16.46
N LYS A 8 -13.86 7.61 17.47
CA LYS A 8 -14.85 8.67 17.30
C LYS A 8 -14.22 9.97 16.77
N ASP A 9 -13.03 10.33 17.26
CA ASP A 9 -12.27 11.49 16.76
C ASP A 9 -11.82 11.28 15.30
N ILE A 10 -11.34 10.07 14.95
CA ILE A 10 -11.02 9.72 13.57
C ILE A 10 -12.28 9.85 12.69
N GLN A 11 -13.41 9.28 13.10
CA GLN A 11 -14.67 9.38 12.36
C GLN A 11 -15.09 10.85 12.13
N CYS A 12 -15.03 11.70 13.16
CA CYS A 12 -15.38 13.11 13.04
C CYS A 12 -14.42 13.90 12.13
N ARG A 13 -13.12 13.60 12.17
CA ARG A 13 -12.10 14.35 11.42
C ARG A 13 -11.96 13.89 9.98
N THR A 14 -12.33 12.65 9.68
CA THR A 14 -12.15 12.03 8.36
C THR A 14 -13.48 11.71 7.68
N ASN A 15 -14.58 12.20 8.22
CA ASN A 15 -15.94 11.93 7.75
C ASN A 15 -16.24 10.42 7.66
N GLY A 16 -15.66 9.64 8.57
CA GLY A 16 -15.76 8.19 8.60
C GLY A 16 -14.84 7.43 7.64
N GLU A 17 -14.03 8.10 6.81
CA GLU A 17 -13.15 7.44 5.85
C GLU A 17 -11.72 7.31 6.38
N ILE A 18 -11.16 6.09 6.36
CA ILE A 18 -9.79 5.80 6.80
C ILE A 18 -9.00 5.26 5.61
N TYR A 19 -8.12 6.12 5.08
CA TYR A 19 -7.17 5.74 4.04
C TYR A 19 -5.82 5.36 4.64
N LEU A 20 -5.42 4.11 4.48
CA LEU A 20 -4.13 3.59 4.95
C LEU A 20 -3.14 3.52 3.78
N GLY A 21 -2.18 4.44 3.75
CA GLY A 21 -1.09 4.43 2.78
C GLY A 21 0.00 3.46 3.19
N VAL A 22 0.09 2.29 2.54
CA VAL A 22 1.13 1.31 2.85
C VAL A 22 2.32 1.53 1.94
N VAL A 23 3.41 2.03 2.52
CA VAL A 23 4.60 2.42 1.76
C VAL A 23 5.88 1.86 2.37
N GLY A 24 6.93 1.76 1.56
CA GLY A 24 8.19 1.13 1.93
C GLY A 24 8.95 0.63 0.71
N PRO A 25 10.11 -0.03 0.89
CA PRO A 25 10.87 -0.57 -0.24
C PRO A 25 10.08 -1.62 -1.04
N VAL A 26 10.45 -1.84 -2.31
CA VAL A 26 10.00 -3.03 -3.04
C VAL A 26 10.52 -4.27 -2.32
N ARG A 27 9.76 -5.38 -2.36
CA ARG A 27 10.11 -6.65 -1.67
C ARG A 27 10.28 -6.53 -0.14
N SER A 28 9.67 -5.54 0.51
CA SER A 28 9.61 -5.46 1.98
C SER A 28 8.39 -6.14 2.62
N GLY A 29 7.49 -6.72 1.81
CA GLY A 29 6.28 -7.40 2.32
C GLY A 29 5.01 -6.53 2.36
N LYS A 30 4.98 -5.37 1.70
CA LYS A 30 3.81 -4.46 1.65
C LYS A 30 2.50 -5.16 1.28
N SER A 31 2.47 -5.87 0.15
CA SER A 31 1.26 -6.57 -0.30
C SER A 31 0.86 -7.70 0.64
N THR A 32 1.82 -8.37 1.29
CA THR A 32 1.55 -9.37 2.34
C THR A 32 0.91 -8.73 3.57
N PHE A 33 1.41 -7.56 4.00
CA PHE A 33 0.80 -6.79 5.09
C PHE A 33 -0.63 -6.39 4.74
N ILE A 34 -0.88 -5.86 3.54
CA ILE A 34 -2.22 -5.45 3.09
C ILE A 34 -3.17 -6.65 3.13
N LYS A 35 -2.78 -7.78 2.52
CA LYS A 35 -3.59 -8.99 2.52
C LYS A 35 -3.91 -9.44 3.95
N ARG A 36 -2.90 -9.52 4.82
CA ARG A 36 -3.09 -9.97 6.21
C ARG A 36 -3.95 -9.01 7.03
N PHE A 37 -3.80 -7.71 6.82
CA PHE A 37 -4.62 -6.68 7.44
C PHE A 37 -6.09 -6.86 7.05
N MET A 38 -6.35 -7.07 5.75
CA MET A 38 -7.69 -7.33 5.24
C MET A 38 -8.30 -8.61 5.81
N ASP A 39 -7.56 -9.71 5.75
CA ASP A 39 -8.00 -11.03 6.23
C ASP A 39 -8.36 -11.05 7.72
N VAL A 40 -7.60 -10.32 8.55
CA VAL A 40 -7.72 -10.39 10.02
C VAL A 40 -8.63 -9.30 10.58
N LEU A 41 -8.59 -8.08 10.02
CA LEU A 41 -9.23 -6.91 10.63
C LEU A 41 -10.45 -6.40 9.88
N VAL A 42 -10.51 -6.60 8.56
CA VAL A 42 -11.56 -6.01 7.70
C VAL A 42 -12.59 -7.07 7.30
N LEU A 43 -12.20 -8.12 6.58
CA LEU A 43 -13.10 -9.15 6.05
C LEU A 43 -13.97 -9.84 7.13
N PRO A 44 -13.48 -10.11 8.37
CA PRO A 44 -14.32 -10.69 9.41
C PRO A 44 -15.41 -9.74 9.94
N LYS A 45 -15.26 -8.43 9.71
CA LYS A 45 -16.16 -7.39 10.22
C LYS A 45 -17.11 -6.83 9.15
N MET A 46 -16.95 -7.24 7.89
CA MET A 46 -17.87 -6.90 6.81
C MET A 46 -19.15 -7.74 6.93
N THR A 47 -20.31 -7.08 6.85
CA THR A 47 -21.63 -7.69 6.96
C THR A 47 -22.24 -8.07 5.61
N ASP A 48 -21.91 -7.33 4.54
CA ASP A 48 -22.33 -7.64 3.18
C ASP A 48 -21.44 -8.74 2.57
N GLU A 49 -22.01 -9.92 2.37
CA GLU A 49 -21.33 -11.08 1.79
C GLU A 49 -20.86 -10.84 0.35
N HIS A 50 -21.66 -10.14 -0.47
CA HIS A 50 -21.27 -9.84 -1.85
C HIS A 50 -20.12 -8.84 -1.89
N ALA A 51 -20.13 -7.81 -1.04
CA ALA A 51 -19.01 -6.87 -0.93
C ALA A 51 -17.75 -7.55 -0.41
N LYS A 52 -17.90 -8.51 0.50
CA LYS A 52 -16.81 -9.31 1.05
C LYS A 52 -16.16 -10.18 -0.02
N GLU A 53 -16.94 -10.90 -0.82
CA GLU A 53 -16.43 -11.71 -1.94
C GLU A 53 -15.66 -10.85 -2.95
N ARG A 54 -16.24 -9.71 -3.38
CA ARG A 54 -15.54 -8.76 -4.27
C ARG A 54 -14.22 -8.27 -3.68
N THR A 55 -14.22 -7.95 -2.39
CA THR A 55 -13.00 -7.49 -1.69
C THR A 55 -11.91 -8.56 -1.72
N VAL A 56 -12.27 -9.83 -1.50
CA VAL A 56 -11.34 -10.97 -1.55
C VAL A 56 -10.70 -11.09 -2.94
N ASP A 57 -11.48 -10.97 -4.00
CA ASP A 57 -10.99 -11.03 -5.39
C ASP A 57 -10.05 -9.87 -5.74
N GLU A 58 -10.27 -8.71 -5.12
CA GLU A 58 -9.46 -7.51 -5.34
C GLU A 58 -8.15 -7.49 -4.53
N LEU A 59 -8.03 -8.34 -3.50
CA LEU A 59 -6.83 -8.39 -2.67
C LEU A 59 -5.59 -8.68 -3.51
N PRO A 60 -4.44 -8.09 -3.15
CA PRO A 60 -3.20 -8.40 -3.84
C PRO A 60 -2.91 -9.88 -3.67
N GLN A 61 -2.92 -10.60 -4.78
CA GLN A 61 -2.42 -11.96 -4.82
C GLN A 61 -0.91 -11.90 -4.60
N SER A 62 -0.42 -12.66 -3.62
CA SER A 62 1.00 -12.81 -3.36
C SER A 62 1.66 -13.48 -4.57
N ALA A 63 2.04 -12.68 -5.57
CA ALA A 63 2.75 -13.21 -6.72
C ALA A 63 4.13 -13.69 -6.25
N SER A 64 4.38 -14.99 -6.40
CA SER A 64 5.73 -15.58 -6.31
C SER A 64 6.69 -15.00 -7.37
N GLY A 65 6.16 -14.20 -8.31
CA GLY A 65 6.92 -13.57 -9.39
C GLY A 65 7.91 -12.52 -8.88
N LYS A 66 9.18 -12.65 -9.31
CA LYS A 66 10.27 -11.68 -9.09
C LYS A 66 10.08 -10.36 -9.83
N SER A 67 9.17 -10.30 -10.81
CA SER A 67 8.89 -9.10 -11.60
C SER A 67 7.91 -8.16 -10.90
N ILE A 68 8.21 -6.86 -10.88
CA ILE A 68 7.32 -5.82 -10.38
C ILE A 68 6.32 -5.49 -11.50
N MET A 69 5.08 -5.93 -11.35
CA MET A 69 4.04 -5.66 -12.35
C MET A 69 3.36 -4.30 -12.15
N THR A 70 3.33 -3.81 -10.91
CA THR A 70 2.57 -2.63 -10.52
C THR A 70 3.35 -1.35 -10.83
N THR A 71 2.79 -0.47 -11.65
CA THR A 71 3.33 0.88 -11.96
C THR A 71 2.52 1.99 -11.30
N GLU A 72 1.28 1.71 -10.92
CA GLU A 72 0.35 2.69 -10.35
C GLU A 72 -0.14 2.25 -8.97
N PRO A 73 -0.37 3.18 -8.02
CA PRO A 73 -0.97 2.85 -6.74
C PRO A 73 -2.32 2.15 -6.92
N LYS A 74 -2.50 0.99 -6.28
CA LYS A 74 -3.77 0.27 -6.29
C LYS A 74 -4.49 0.50 -4.99
N PHE A 75 -5.74 0.95 -5.07
CA PHE A 75 -6.62 0.98 -3.93
C PHE A 75 -7.23 -0.41 -3.69
N VAL A 76 -7.23 -0.86 -2.43
CA VAL A 76 -7.71 -2.17 -2.00
C VAL A 76 -8.58 -1.96 -0.76
N PRO A 77 -9.90 -2.22 -0.81
CA PRO A 77 -10.67 -2.60 -2.01
C PRO A 77 -10.91 -1.38 -2.91
N LYS A 78 -11.45 -1.61 -4.12
CA LYS A 78 -11.82 -0.55 -5.05
C LYS A 78 -12.95 0.30 -4.48
N GLU A 79 -13.94 -0.32 -3.84
CA GLU A 79 -14.93 0.36 -3.02
C GLU A 79 -14.47 0.28 -1.56
N ALA A 80 -14.68 1.34 -0.77
CA ALA A 80 -14.23 1.32 0.62
C ALA A 80 -15.05 0.30 1.42
N ALA A 81 -14.36 -0.54 2.21
CA ALA A 81 -15.03 -1.55 3.01
C ALA A 81 -15.58 -0.90 4.29
N GLU A 82 -16.90 -0.94 4.46
CA GLU A 82 -17.51 -0.52 5.72
C GLU A 82 -17.27 -1.56 6.80
N ILE A 83 -16.71 -1.12 7.93
CA ILE A 83 -16.55 -1.95 9.13
C ILE A 83 -17.13 -1.24 10.34
N GLN A 84 -17.81 -2.02 11.18
CA GLN A 84 -18.31 -1.53 12.47
C GLN A 84 -17.25 -1.76 13.55
N LEU A 85 -16.71 -0.68 14.11
CA LEU A 85 -15.69 -0.75 15.17
C LEU A 85 -16.31 -0.79 16.57
N ALA A 86 -17.47 -0.17 16.74
CA ALA A 86 -18.27 -0.19 17.97
C ALA A 86 -19.76 -0.01 17.62
N LYS A 87 -20.68 -0.17 18.59
CA LYS A 87 -22.14 -0.10 18.37
C LYS A 87 -22.58 1.09 17.52
N ASP A 88 -21.97 2.26 17.72
CA ASP A 88 -22.37 3.51 17.04
C ASP A 88 -21.25 4.11 16.17
N VAL A 89 -20.22 3.34 15.82
CA VAL A 89 -19.08 3.81 15.02
C VAL A 89 -18.85 2.87 13.84
N SER A 90 -19.27 3.30 12.66
CA SER A 90 -18.88 2.71 11.38
C SER A 90 -17.83 3.57 10.69
N VAL A 91 -16.88 2.90 10.03
CA VAL A 91 -15.82 3.53 9.25
C VAL A 91 -15.65 2.81 7.92
N LEU A 92 -15.31 3.57 6.89
CA LEU A 92 -14.96 3.10 5.57
C LEU A 92 -13.44 2.96 5.48
N VAL A 93 -12.95 1.74 5.30
CA VAL A 93 -11.51 1.45 5.23
C VAL A 93 -11.07 1.18 3.81
N ARG A 94 -9.97 1.83 3.41
CA ARG A 94 -9.31 1.57 2.13
C ARG A 94 -7.80 1.63 2.29
N LEU A 95 -7.11 0.61 1.80
CA LEU A 95 -5.66 0.56 1.77
C LEU A 95 -5.15 0.97 0.39
N ILE A 96 -3.96 1.55 0.35
CA ILE A 96 -3.31 1.93 -0.90
C ILE A 96 -2.01 1.16 -1.00
N ASP A 97 -1.95 0.22 -1.95
CA ASP A 97 -0.73 -0.50 -2.30
C ASP A 97 0.10 0.34 -3.27
N CYS A 98 1.27 0.79 -2.83
CA CYS A 98 2.22 1.45 -3.70
C CYS A 98 3.29 0.46 -4.17
N VAL A 99 3.88 0.73 -5.33
CA VAL A 99 5.06 0.01 -5.83
C VAL A 99 6.15 -0.02 -4.76
N GLY A 100 6.43 1.14 -4.17
CA GLY A 100 7.46 1.33 -3.16
C GLY A 100 8.80 1.76 -3.75
N TYR A 101 9.75 2.05 -2.87
CA TYR A 101 11.07 2.52 -3.28
C TYR A 101 11.93 1.37 -3.82
N MET A 102 12.54 1.60 -4.97
CA MET A 102 13.42 0.63 -5.59
C MET A 102 14.64 0.34 -4.72
N VAL A 103 15.04 -0.92 -4.69
CA VAL A 103 16.24 -1.42 -3.99
C VAL A 103 17.18 -2.08 -4.97
N GLU A 104 18.45 -2.11 -4.61
CA GLU A 104 19.47 -2.80 -5.39
C GLU A 104 19.18 -4.31 -5.44
N GLY A 105 19.25 -4.88 -6.65
CA GLY A 105 18.97 -6.31 -6.89
C GLY A 105 17.50 -6.66 -7.14
N ALA A 106 16.56 -5.71 -7.03
CA ALA A 106 15.17 -5.98 -7.41
C ALA A 106 15.04 -6.22 -8.92
N ALA A 107 14.34 -7.28 -9.34
CA ALA A 107 14.09 -7.55 -10.76
C ALA A 107 12.79 -6.87 -11.25
N GLY A 108 12.66 -6.68 -12.57
CA GLY A 108 11.41 -6.27 -13.22
C GLY A 108 11.24 -4.78 -13.52
N TYR A 109 12.26 -3.95 -13.29
CA TYR A 109 12.26 -2.52 -13.69
C TYR A 109 13.11 -2.22 -14.94
N MET A 110 13.90 -3.20 -15.40
CA MET A 110 14.74 -3.09 -16.61
C MET A 110 14.12 -3.90 -17.75
N GLU A 111 14.16 -3.35 -18.96
CA GLU A 111 13.74 -3.98 -20.21
C GLU A 111 14.77 -3.66 -21.30
N ASN A 112 15.28 -4.68 -22.01
CA ASN A 112 16.31 -4.54 -23.05
C ASN A 112 17.58 -3.78 -22.63
N GLY A 113 17.99 -3.89 -21.36
CA GLY A 113 19.18 -3.21 -20.84
C GLY A 113 18.99 -1.73 -20.50
N ALA A 114 17.79 -1.19 -20.70
CA ALA A 114 17.39 0.15 -20.27
C ALA A 114 16.29 0.07 -19.21
N GLU A 115 16.08 1.15 -18.48
CA GLU A 115 14.97 1.24 -17.54
C GLU A 115 13.65 1.30 -18.31
N ARG A 116 12.67 0.50 -17.88
CA ARG A 116 11.34 0.49 -18.50
C ARG A 116 10.70 1.86 -18.37
N LEU A 117 10.23 2.42 -19.48
CA LEU A 117 9.43 3.63 -19.47
C LEU A 117 7.97 3.28 -19.21
N VAL A 118 7.32 4.08 -18.37
CA VAL A 118 5.91 3.88 -17.99
C VAL A 118 5.16 5.19 -18.05
N LYS A 119 3.92 5.12 -18.51
CA LYS A 119 2.95 6.21 -18.37
C LYS A 119 2.33 6.14 -16.98
N THR A 120 2.05 7.30 -16.39
CA THR A 120 1.38 7.38 -15.08
C THR A 120 0.30 8.47 -15.14
N PRO A 121 -0.70 8.45 -14.25
CA PRO A 121 -1.71 9.51 -14.19
C PRO A 121 -1.11 10.87 -13.76
N TRP A 122 0.09 10.84 -13.17
CA TRP A 122 0.76 11.99 -12.57
C TRP A 122 1.74 12.67 -13.52
N ASN A 123 1.94 12.13 -14.73
CA ASN A 123 2.87 12.68 -15.70
C ASN A 123 2.42 12.35 -17.13
N GLU A 124 2.27 13.37 -17.96
CA GLU A 124 1.78 13.21 -19.35
C GLU A 124 2.74 12.43 -20.24
N LYS A 125 4.05 12.60 -20.02
CA LYS A 125 5.11 11.90 -20.75
C LYS A 125 5.46 10.59 -20.04
N GLU A 126 5.91 9.60 -20.82
CA GLU A 126 6.48 8.40 -20.23
C GLU A 126 7.76 8.76 -19.46
N ILE A 127 7.90 8.16 -18.28
CA ILE A 127 9.03 8.37 -17.38
C ILE A 127 9.64 7.04 -16.96
N PRO A 128 10.91 7.02 -16.52
CA PRO A 128 11.53 5.80 -16.03
C PRO A 128 10.78 5.20 -14.83
N PHE A 129 10.68 3.87 -14.78
CA PHE A 129 9.92 3.12 -13.77
C PHE A 129 10.22 3.51 -12.32
N THR A 130 11.50 3.64 -11.98
CA THR A 130 11.98 4.03 -10.65
C THR A 130 11.48 5.43 -10.26
N LYS A 131 11.44 6.36 -11.23
CA LYS A 131 10.93 7.72 -11.05
C LYS A 131 9.41 7.70 -10.86
N ALA A 132 8.68 6.92 -11.64
CA ALA A 132 7.25 6.71 -11.47
C ALA A 132 6.91 6.15 -10.08
N ALA A 133 7.64 5.12 -9.64
CA ALA A 133 7.47 4.52 -8.33
C ALA A 133 7.74 5.52 -7.19
N GLU A 134 8.75 6.37 -7.32
CA GLU A 134 9.06 7.41 -6.33
C GLU A 134 7.96 8.49 -6.27
N ILE A 135 7.49 8.99 -7.41
CA ILE A 135 6.40 9.97 -7.48
C ILE A 135 5.12 9.38 -6.89
N GLY A 136 4.75 8.16 -7.30
CA GLY A 136 3.55 7.48 -6.79
C GLY A 136 3.62 7.27 -5.28
N THR A 137 4.76 6.84 -4.75
CA THR A 137 4.94 6.65 -3.29
C THR A 137 4.78 7.97 -2.53
N LYS A 138 5.35 9.08 -3.03
CA LYS A 138 5.18 10.41 -2.42
C LYS A 138 3.73 10.89 -2.46
N LYS A 139 3.05 10.72 -3.60
CA LYS A 139 1.64 11.09 -3.77
C LYS A 139 0.72 10.33 -2.82
N VAL A 140 0.94 9.03 -2.65
CA VAL A 140 0.16 8.22 -1.70
C VAL A 140 0.28 8.79 -0.29
N ILE A 141 1.49 9.10 0.16
CA ILE A 141 1.74 9.60 1.53
C ILE A 141 1.13 10.98 1.75
N HIS A 142 1.36 11.93 0.84
CA HIS A 142 0.97 13.33 1.03
C HIS A 142 -0.50 13.60 0.72
N ASP A 143 -1.03 12.98 -0.34
CA ASP A 143 -2.28 13.44 -0.96
C ASP A 143 -3.42 12.43 -0.78
N HIS A 144 -3.12 11.17 -0.45
CA HIS A 144 -4.12 10.09 -0.48
C HIS A 144 -4.18 9.24 0.80
N SER A 145 -3.43 9.59 1.86
CA SER A 145 -3.41 8.81 3.10
C SER A 145 -3.83 9.64 4.30
N THR A 146 -4.79 9.11 5.06
CA THR A 146 -5.10 9.59 6.41
C THR A 146 -4.04 9.10 7.40
N ILE A 147 -3.57 7.85 7.21
CA ILE A 147 -2.56 7.22 8.05
C ILE A 147 -1.51 6.57 7.13
N GLY A 148 -0.25 6.97 7.29
CA GLY A 148 0.88 6.37 6.58
C GLY A 148 1.50 5.21 7.35
N ILE A 149 1.50 4.01 6.76
CA ILE A 149 2.12 2.81 7.34
C ILE A 149 3.48 2.56 6.70
N VAL A 150 4.48 2.31 7.54
CA VAL A 150 5.85 1.96 7.10
C VAL A 150 6.04 0.46 7.13
N VAL A 151 6.41 -0.14 5.99
CA VAL A 151 6.83 -1.54 5.96
C VAL A 151 8.30 -1.62 5.55
N THR A 152 9.15 -1.98 6.52
CA THR A 152 10.59 -2.25 6.36
C THR A 152 10.89 -3.73 6.53
N THR A 153 12.12 -4.13 6.21
CA THR A 153 12.59 -5.51 6.42
C THR A 153 14.03 -5.53 6.92
N ASP A 154 14.30 -6.46 7.85
CA ASP A 154 15.65 -6.78 8.29
C ASP A 154 16.39 -7.71 7.31
N GLY A 155 15.77 -8.04 6.17
CA GLY A 155 16.32 -8.95 5.17
C GLY A 155 16.11 -10.42 5.50
N SER A 156 15.35 -10.75 6.56
CA SER A 156 14.98 -12.14 6.88
C SER A 156 13.90 -12.71 5.96
N ILE A 157 13.24 -11.84 5.18
CA ILE A 157 12.21 -12.19 4.18
C ILE A 157 12.64 -11.80 2.76
N GLY A 158 12.25 -12.62 1.78
CA GLY A 158 12.58 -12.41 0.37
C GLY A 158 13.98 -12.92 -0.01
N GLU A 159 14.49 -12.44 -1.16
CA GLU A 159 15.76 -12.92 -1.74
C GLU A 159 16.90 -11.88 -1.67
N LEU A 160 16.61 -10.67 -1.16
CA LEU A 160 17.57 -9.58 -1.15
C LEU A 160 18.23 -9.45 0.23
N PRO A 161 19.55 -9.16 0.30
CA PRO A 161 20.22 -8.96 1.57
C PRO A 161 19.75 -7.67 2.24
N ARG A 162 19.83 -7.62 3.58
CA ARG A 162 19.50 -6.42 4.40
C ARG A 162 20.06 -5.12 3.82
N ASN A 163 21.29 -5.16 3.33
CA ASN A 163 22.00 -3.98 2.85
C ASN A 163 21.33 -3.32 1.65
N SER A 164 20.67 -4.09 0.77
CA SER A 164 19.93 -3.57 -0.39
C SER A 164 18.81 -2.61 0.00
N TYR A 165 18.20 -2.80 1.18
CA TYR A 165 17.04 -2.03 1.64
C TYR A 165 17.41 -0.70 2.30
N ARG A 166 18.63 -0.55 2.81
CA ARG A 166 19.02 0.62 3.64
C ARG A 166 18.86 1.95 2.91
N ALA A 167 19.23 2.02 1.63
CA ALA A 167 19.13 3.24 0.85
C ALA A 167 17.66 3.66 0.64
N ALA A 168 16.80 2.69 0.31
CA ALA A 168 15.37 2.90 0.12
C ALA A 168 14.66 3.32 1.42
N GLU A 169 15.01 2.71 2.55
CA GLU A 169 14.45 3.06 3.87
C GLU A 169 14.80 4.48 4.30
N LYS A 170 16.01 4.96 4.00
CA LYS A 170 16.44 6.34 4.29
C LYS A 170 15.67 7.39 3.49
N LYS A 171 15.18 7.07 2.28
CA LYS A 171 14.38 8.01 1.47
C LYS A 171 13.09 8.44 2.20
N ARG A 172 12.58 7.59 3.09
CA ARG A 172 11.33 7.84 3.82
C ARG A 172 11.48 8.90 4.92
N SER A 173 12.65 9.05 5.53
CA SER A 173 12.83 9.93 6.69
C SER A 173 12.78 11.44 6.37
N ARG A 174 12.42 11.83 5.13
CA ARG A 174 12.28 13.21 4.67
C ARG A 174 10.89 13.48 4.10
N SER A 175 9.86 12.87 4.69
CA SER A 175 8.45 13.21 4.43
C SER A 175 8.08 14.47 5.20
#